data_AF-A0A524ENJ4-F1
#
_entry.id   AF-A0A524ENJ4-F1
#
_cell.length_a   1.000
_cell.length_b   1.000
_cell.length_c   1.000
_cell.angle_alpha   90.00
_cell.angle_beta   90.00
_cell.angle_gamma   90.00
#
_symmetry.space_group_name_H-M   'P 1'
#
loop_
_entity.id
_entity.type
_entity.pdbx_description
1 polymer ?
#
loop_
_entity_poly.entity_id
_entity_poly.type
_entity_poly.pdbx_seq_one_letter_code
_entity_poly.pdbx_strand_id
1 'polypeptide(L)' 'MSTSTYKKGMFVGLGIIFGAVVGTMIFLFTNQAWHIGVGVSIGLILGAIFDVLQTREFDNSEGHAAG' A
#
# COMPACT_ATOMS: atom_id res chain seq x y z
N MET A 1 27.27 -0.27 8.73
CA MET A 1 25.95 -0.86 9.03
C MET A 1 24.94 -0.16 8.12
N SER A 2 24.65 -0.75 6.96
CA SER A 2 23.84 -0.09 5.92
C SER A 2 22.36 -0.33 6.19
N THR A 3 21.65 0.70 6.61
CA THR A 3 20.23 0.66 7.02
C THR A 3 19.29 0.98 5.86
N SER A 4 19.50 0.43 4.65
CA SER A 4 18.73 0.79 3.46
C SER A 4 17.70 -0.25 2.99
N THR A 5 17.51 -1.36 3.71
CA THR A 5 16.57 -2.42 3.30
C THR A 5 15.10 -2.15 3.66
N TYR A 6 14.78 -1.08 4.39
CA TYR A 6 13.42 -0.81 4.91
C TYR A 6 12.41 -0.22 3.91
N LYS A 7 12.75 -0.04 2.63
CA LYS A 7 11.89 0.71 1.69
C LYS A 7 10.95 -0.14 0.81
N LYS A 8 11.24 -1.43 0.60
CA LYS A 8 10.43 -2.29 -0.27
C LYS A 8 9.33 -2.96 0.57
N GLY A 9 8.07 -2.55 0.40
CA GLY A 9 6.92 -3.16 1.08
C GLY A 9 6.32 -2.34 2.23
N MET A 10 6.88 -1.18 2.58
CA MET A 10 6.28 -0.29 3.59
C MET A 10 4.90 0.21 3.14
N PHE A 11 4.73 0.48 1.85
CA PHE A 11 3.46 0.96 1.29
C PHE A 11 2.39 -0.12 1.24
N VAL A 12 2.78 -1.38 1.02
CA VAL A 12 1.87 -2.53 1.11
C VAL A 12 1.34 -2.67 2.53
N GLY A 13 2.22 -2.63 3.53
CA GLY A 13 1.82 -2.69 4.94
C GLY A 13 0.91 -1.54 5.36
N LEU A 14 1.23 -0.31 4.95
CA LEU A 14 0.38 0.87 5.16
C LEU A 14 -0.98 0.74 4.47
N GLY A 15 -1.01 0.23 3.23
CA GLY A 15 -2.23 0.00 2.48
C GLY A 15 -3.17 -0.99 3.17
N ILE A 16 -2.64 -2.09 3.70
CA ILE A 16 -3.42 -3.08 4.48
C ILE A 16 -4.03 -2.43 5.72
N ILE A 17 -3.23 -1.69 6.51
CA ILE A 17 -3.69 -1.03 7.73
C ILE A 17 -4.79 -0.02 7.40
N PHE A 18 -4.58 0.80 6.38
CA PHE A 18 -5.55 1.80 5.95
C PHE A 18 -6.84 1.15 5.44
N GLY A 19 -6.75 0.11 4.61
CA GLY A 19 -7.89 -0.66 4.13
C GLY A 19 -8.67 -1.32 5.25
N ALA A 20 -7.99 -1.86 6.27
CA ALA A 20 -8.62 -2.44 7.45
C ALA A 20 -9.39 -1.39 8.25
N VAL A 21 -8.81 -0.21 8.46
CA VAL A 21 -9.46 0.90 9.18
C VAL A 21 -10.71 1.37 8.44
N VAL A 22 -10.62 1.59 7.12
CA VAL A 22 -11.77 2.00 6.30
C VAL A 22 -12.84 0.92 6.29
N GLY A 23 -12.47 -0.35 6.08
CA GLY A 23 -13.40 -1.48 6.09
C GLY A 23 -14.10 -1.66 7.44
N THR A 24 -13.39 -1.44 8.54
CA THR A 24 -13.94 -1.47 9.90
C THR A 24 -14.87 -0.29 10.16
N MET A 25 -14.53 0.90 9.66
CA MET A 25 -15.39 2.08 9.80
C MET A 25 -16.70 1.88 9.04
N ILE A 26 -16.64 1.36 7.81
CA ILE A 26 -17.84 1.01 7.02
C ILE A 26 -18.63 -0.13 7.69
N PHE A 27 -17.95 -1.10 8.32
CA PHE A 27 -18.61 -2.13 9.12
C PHE A 27 -19.44 -1.52 10.27
N LEU A 28 -18.92 -0.54 11.01
CA LEU A 28 -19.65 0.12 12.09
C LEU A 28 -20.93 0.83 11.60
N PHE A 29 -20.97 1.30 10.35
CA PHE A 29 -22.14 1.95 9.77
C PHE A 29 -23.18 0.99 9.18
N THR A 30 -22.76 -0.19 8.77
CA THR A 30 -23.60 -1.13 7.99
C THR A 30 -23.92 -2.43 8.74
N ASN A 31 -23.18 -2.69 9.84
CA ASN A 31 -23.16 -3.93 10.60
C ASN A 31 -22.90 -5.19 9.76
N GLN A 32 -22.25 -5.03 8.59
CA GLN A 32 -21.99 -6.08 7.61
C GLN A 32 -20.50 -6.46 7.61
N ALA A 33 -20.17 -7.57 8.26
CA ALA A 33 -18.78 -7.98 8.52
C ALA A 33 -17.94 -8.18 7.24
N TRP A 34 -18.58 -8.44 6.08
CA TRP A 34 -17.89 -8.64 4.81
C TRP A 34 -17.11 -7.39 4.35
N HIS A 35 -17.51 -6.19 4.79
CA HIS A 35 -16.82 -4.94 4.45
C HIS A 35 -15.42 -4.82 5.04
N ILE A 36 -15.14 -5.50 6.16
CA ILE A 36 -13.78 -5.54 6.72
C ILE A 36 -12.85 -6.29 5.76
N GLY A 37 -13.28 -7.46 5.28
CA GLY A 37 -12.51 -8.26 4.32
C GLY A 37 -12.28 -7.55 3.00
N VAL A 38 -13.30 -6.85 2.49
CA VAL A 38 -13.19 -6.03 1.27
C VAL A 38 -12.25 -4.86 1.47
N GLY A 39 -12.38 -4.14 2.60
CA GLY A 39 -11.53 -2.99 2.91
C GLY A 39 -10.05 -3.38 2.97
N VAL A 40 -9.73 -4.48 3.65
CA VAL A 40 -8.37 -5.04 3.70
C VAL A 40 -7.86 -5.41 2.30
N SER A 41 -8.68 -6.07 1.50
CA SER A 41 -8.31 -6.51 0.14
C SER A 41 -8.02 -5.32 -0.78
N ILE A 42 -8.88 -4.29 -0.76
CA ILE A 42 -8.70 -3.06 -1.53
C ILE A 42 -7.45 -2.31 -1.04
N GLY A 43 -7.26 -2.20 0.28
CA GLY A 43 -6.09 -1.56 0.87
C GLY A 43 -4.78 -2.23 0.47
N LEU A 44 -4.74 -3.57 0.44
CA LEU A 44 -3.61 -4.36 -0.04
C LEU A 44 -3.31 -4.06 -1.52
N ILE A 45 -4.33 -4.09 -2.38
CA ILE A 45 -4.17 -3.83 -3.82
C ILE A 45 -3.64 -2.42 -4.06
N LEU A 46 -4.22 -1.41 -3.42
CA LEU A 46 -3.77 -0.02 -3.53
C LEU A 46 -2.35 0.16 -2.99
N GLY A 47 -2.03 -0.45 -1.84
CA GLY A 47 -0.69 -0.42 -1.27
C GLY A 47 0.35 -1.05 -2.19
N ALA A 48 0.03 -2.18 -2.83
CA ALA A 48 0.90 -2.84 -3.81
C ALA A 48 1.06 -2.03 -5.11
N ILE A 49 0.00 -1.41 -5.62
CA ILE A 49 0.07 -0.52 -6.77
C ILE A 49 0.99 0.67 -6.47
N PHE A 50 0.84 1.30 -5.30
CA PHE A 50 1.70 2.41 -4.87
C PHE A 50 3.18 1.99 -4.72
N ASP A 51 3.44 0.82 -4.16
CA ASP A 51 4.80 0.27 -4.00
C ASP A 51 5.46 0.04 -5.38
N VAL A 52 4.69 -0.47 -6.36
CA VAL A 52 5.15 -0.67 -7.74
C VAL A 52 5.37 0.66 -8.45
N LEU A 53 4.47 1.63 -8.30
CA LEU A 53 4.60 2.95 -8.92
C LEU A 53 5.83 3.71 -8.40
N GLN A 54 6.08 3.72 -7.09
CA GLN A 54 7.29 4.33 -6.54
C GLN A 54 8.56 3.60 -6.98
N THR A 55 8.53 2.27 -7.06
CA THR A 55 9.68 1.51 -7.58
C THR A 55 10.00 1.90 -9.02
N ARG A 56 8.98 2.17 -9.85
CA ARG A 56 9.15 2.62 -11.24
C ARG A 56 9.63 4.06 -11.36
N GLU A 57 9.23 4.96 -10.47
CA GLU A 57 9.74 6.33 -10.46
C GLU A 57 11.20 6.42 -10.04
N PHE A 58 11.63 5.57 -9.10
CA PHE A 58 13.05 5.46 -8.71
C PHE A 58 13.91 4.93 -9.87
N ASP A 59 13.46 3.90 -10.58
CA ASP A 59 14.17 3.32 -11.74
C ASP A 59 14.28 4.32 -12.92
N ASN A 60 13.23 5.09 -13.18
CA ASN A 60 13.22 6.10 -14.25
C ASN A 60 14.13 7.30 -13.92
N SER A 61 14.26 7.65 -12.64
CA SER A 61 15.14 8.75 -12.21
C SER A 61 16.64 8.41 -12.33
N GLU A 62 17.03 7.14 -12.25
CA GLU A 62 18.42 6.70 -12.49
C GLU A 62 18.74 6.61 -14.00
N GLY A 63 17.75 6.34 -14.86
CA GLY A 63 17.92 6.34 -16.31
C GLY A 63 18.12 7.73 -16.93
N HIS A 64 17.57 8.77 -16.32
CA HIS A 64 17.67 10.16 -16.81
C HIS A 64 18.93 10.92 -16.36
N ALA A 65 19.67 10.43 -15.36
CA ALA A 65 20.92 11.05 -14.90
C ALA A 65 22.16 10.57 -15.68
N ALA A 66 22.00 9.58 -16.57
CA ALA A 66 23.09 8.96 -17.34
C ALA A 66 23.06 9.28 -18.85
N GLY A 67 22.19 10.21 -19.29
CA GLY A 67 22.05 10.65 -20.68
C GLY A 67 22.71 11.99 -20.96
#